data_AF-A0A938GUA9-F1
#
_entry.id   AF-A0A938GUA9-F1
#
_cell.length_a   1.000
_cell.length_b   1.000
_cell.length_c   1.000
_cell.angle_alpha   90.00
_cell.angle_beta   90.00
_cell.angle_gamma   90.00
#
_symmetry.space_group_name_H-M   'P 1'
#
loop_
_entity.id
_entity.type
_entity.pdbx_description
1 polymer ?
#
loop_
_entity_poly.entity_id
_entity_poly.type
_entity_poly.pdbx_seq_one_letter_code
_entity_poly.pdbx_strand_id
1 'polypeptide(L)'
;MLVIRRQVDRRRAYTVMMLPGEPPRVFPTSDHEHARILQLFLQDRPYAGVENDFTAFNLRPPPAQPAGAWSQPANASPPSGGTSTPSSRKTAHTGSPCAG
;
A
#
# COMPACT_ATOMS: atom_id res chain seq x y z
N MET A 1 -25.99 -3.51 4.83
CA MET A 1 -24.71 -3.36 5.55
C MET A 1 -24.10 -4.74 5.77
N LEU A 2 -22.88 -4.98 5.26
CA LEU A 2 -22.15 -6.23 5.49
C LEU A 2 -21.47 -6.16 6.86
N VAL A 3 -21.68 -7.18 7.69
CA VAL A 3 -21.06 -7.23 9.03
C VAL A 3 -20.05 -8.36 9.07
N ILE A 4 -18.80 -8.03 9.38
CA ILE A 4 -17.71 -9.01 9.54
C ILE A 4 -17.29 -9.03 11.01
N ARG A 5 -17.33 -10.21 11.63
CA ARG A 5 -16.95 -10.40 13.04
C ARG A 5 -15.93 -11.51 13.21
N ARG A 6 -15.14 -11.42 14.27
CA ARG A 6 -14.21 -12.46 14.71
C ARG A 6 -14.93 -13.38 15.70
N GLN A 7 -14.85 -14.68 15.47
CA GLN A 7 -15.27 -15.70 16.43
C GLN A 7 -14.05 -16.55 16.80
N VAL A 8 -13.85 -16.82 18.09
CA VAL A 8 -12.72 -17.62 18.58
C VAL A 8 -13.25 -18.76 19.42
N ASP A 9 -12.93 -19.98 19.02
CA ASP A 9 -13.14 -21.18 19.82
C ASP A 9 -11.83 -21.55 20.54
N ARG A 10 -11.89 -22.53 21.46
CA ARG A 10 -10.71 -23.00 22.24
C ARG A 10 -9.51 -23.44 21.41
N ARG A 11 -9.71 -23.78 20.13
CA ARG A 11 -8.70 -24.39 19.26
C ARG A 11 -8.46 -23.64 17.95
N ARG A 12 -9.44 -22.85 17.51
CA ARG A 12 -9.46 -22.26 16.17
C ARG A 12 -10.20 -20.95 16.22
N ALA A 13 -9.89 -20.11 15.27
CA ALA A 13 -10.58 -18.86 15.11
C ALA A 13 -11.17 -18.77 13.70
N TYR A 14 -12.27 -18.04 13.61
CA TYR A 14 -13.16 -17.99 12.48
C TYR A 14 -13.51 -16.55 12.15
N THR A 15 -13.79 -16.30 10.88
CA THR A 15 -14.35 -15.04 10.41
C THR A 15 -15.78 -15.31 10.00
N VAL A 16 -16.70 -14.54 10.57
CA VAL A 16 -18.14 -14.64 10.31
C VAL A 16 -18.55 -13.46 9.44
N MET A 17 -19.10 -13.74 8.26
CA MET A 17 -19.64 -12.75 7.34
C MET A 17 -21.16 -12.84 7.34
N MET A 18 -21.82 -11.73 7.66
CA MET A 18 -23.27 -11.63 7.76
C MET A 18 -23.79 -10.63 6.74
N LEU A 19 -24.62 -11.11 5.82
CA LEU A 19 -25.36 -10.29 4.87
C LEU A 19 -26.85 -10.29 5.26
N PRO A 20 -27.55 -9.16 5.13
CA PRO A 20 -28.97 -9.08 5.42
C PRO A 20 -29.75 -10.01 4.48
N GLY A 21 -30.51 -10.95 5.03
CA GLY A 21 -31.31 -11.91 4.27
C GLY A 21 -30.58 -13.19 3.86
N GLU A 22 -29.29 -13.33 4.13
CA GLU A 22 -28.54 -14.58 3.92
C GLU A 22 -28.13 -15.23 5.26
N PRO A 23 -28.00 -16.57 5.30
CA PRO A 23 -27.40 -17.23 6.44
C PRO A 23 -25.94 -16.77 6.63
N PRO A 24 -25.46 -16.62 7.88
CA PRO A 24 -24.07 -16.27 8.15
C PRO A 24 -23.10 -17.26 7.52
N ARG A 25 -22.05 -16.76 6.86
CA ARG A 25 -20.97 -17.58 6.32
C ARG A 25 -19.79 -17.57 7.28
N VAL A 26 -19.34 -18.74 7.70
CA VAL A 26 -18.26 -18.90 8.69
C VAL A 26 -17.06 -19.57 8.04
N PHE A 27 -15.91 -18.92 8.10
CA PHE A 27 -14.66 -19.41 7.51
C PHE A 27 -13.58 -19.55 8.57
N PRO A 28 -12.91 -20.72 8.70
CA PRO A 28 -11.75 -20.84 9.56
C PRO A 28 -10.63 -19.94 9.03
N THR A 29 -10.14 -19.03 9.86
CA THR A 29 -9.16 -18.01 9.47
C THR A 29 -8.24 -17.69 10.64
N SER A 30 -6.98 -17.42 10.36
CA SER A 30 -6.01 -16.82 11.28
C SER A 30 -6.30 -15.33 11.51
N ASP A 31 -5.67 -14.73 12.52
CA ASP A 31 -5.83 -13.29 12.80
C ASP A 31 -5.28 -12.41 11.67
N HIS A 32 -4.21 -12.85 11.02
CA HIS A 32 -3.65 -12.17 9.85
C HIS A 32 -4.62 -12.18 8.66
N GLU A 33 -5.24 -13.33 8.38
CA GLU A 33 -6.25 -13.44 7.33
C GLU A 33 -7.48 -12.60 7.66
N HIS A 34 -7.93 -12.61 8.91
CA HIS A 34 -9.03 -11.76 9.36
C HIS A 34 -8.73 -10.27 9.16
N ALA A 35 -7.56 -9.80 9.58
CA ALA A 35 -7.14 -8.42 9.38
C ALA A 35 -7.08 -8.05 7.89
N ARG A 36 -6.62 -8.98 7.03
CA ARG A 36 -6.59 -8.77 5.59
C ARG A 36 -8.00 -8.69 4.98
N ILE A 37 -8.92 -9.52 5.46
CA ILE A 37 -10.33 -9.46 5.07
C ILE A 37 -10.93 -8.10 5.42
N LEU A 38 -10.70 -7.59 6.64
CA LEU A 38 -11.19 -6.27 7.04
C LEU A 38 -10.67 -5.15 6.12
N GLN A 39 -9.39 -5.22 5.72
CA GLN A 39 -8.82 -4.26 4.77
C GLN A 39 -9.47 -4.33 3.38
N LEU A 40 -9.72 -5.54 2.88
CA LEU A 40 -10.36 -5.73 1.56
C LEU A 40 -11.78 -5.16 1.53
N PHE A 41 -12.51 -5.26 2.63
CA PHE A 41 -13.86 -4.72 2.76
C PHE A 41 -13.90 -3.30 3.35
N LEU A 42 -12.73 -2.65 3.53
CA LEU A 42 -12.62 -1.28 4.05
C LEU A 42 -13.29 -1.10 5.43
N GLN A 43 -13.23 -2.13 6.27
CA GLN A 43 -13.79 -2.16 7.63
C GLN A 43 -12.70 -2.05 8.72
N ASP A 44 -11.43 -1.88 8.35
CA ASP A 44 -10.31 -1.78 9.30
C ASP A 44 -10.13 -0.38 9.89
N ARG A 45 -10.60 0.66 9.19
CA ARG A 45 -10.47 2.08 9.55
C ARG A 45 -11.55 2.90 8.84
N PRO A 46 -11.76 4.19 9.16
CA PRO A 46 -12.66 5.01 8.34
C PRO A 46 -12.02 5.28 6.98
N TYR A 47 -12.84 5.17 5.95
CA TYR A 47 -12.50 5.55 4.59
C TYR A 47 -13.46 6.63 4.11
N ALA A 48 -12.95 7.59 3.34
CA ALA A 48 -13.77 8.66 2.81
C ALA A 48 -14.83 8.12 1.84
N GLY A 49 -16.09 8.47 2.06
CA GLY A 49 -17.21 8.02 1.21
C GLY A 49 -17.63 6.56 1.40
N VAL A 50 -17.09 5.85 2.40
CA VAL A 50 -17.46 4.46 2.72
C VAL A 50 -18.24 4.43 4.03
N GLU A 51 -19.43 3.82 4.01
CA GLU A 51 -20.22 3.59 5.21
C GLU A 51 -19.77 2.29 5.90
N ASN A 52 -19.10 2.43 7.05
CA ASN A 52 -18.65 1.31 7.89
C ASN A 52 -18.88 1.60 9.38
N ASP A 53 -18.52 0.67 10.26
CA ASP A 53 -18.70 0.82 11.72
C ASP A 53 -18.05 2.12 12.25
N PHE A 54 -16.95 2.62 11.66
CA PHE A 54 -16.31 3.87 12.09
C PHE A 54 -17.12 5.11 11.73
N THR A 55 -17.68 5.16 10.53
CA THR A 55 -18.51 6.29 10.08
C THR A 55 -19.91 6.23 10.66
N ALA A 56 -20.48 5.03 10.84
CA ALA A 56 -21.83 4.83 11.36
C ALA A 56 -21.93 5.12 12.85
N PHE A 57 -20.93 4.69 13.64
CA PHE A 57 -20.94 4.87 15.10
C PHE A 57 -20.04 6.02 15.57
N ASN A 58 -19.52 6.86 14.65
CA ASN A 58 -18.55 7.92 14.95
C ASN A 58 -17.39 7.44 15.83
N LEU A 59 -16.90 6.23 15.57
CA LEU A 59 -15.74 5.68 16.29
C LEU A 59 -14.52 6.47 15.82
N ARG A 60 -14.17 7.52 16.56
CA ARG A 60 -13.01 8.36 16.26
C ARG A 60 -11.76 7.48 16.26
N PRO A 61 -11.05 7.34 15.14
CA PRO A 61 -9.76 6.68 15.15
C PRO A 61 -8.75 7.58 15.87
N PRO A 62 -7.70 7.02 16.48
CA PRO A 62 -6.50 7.81 16.75
C PRO A 62 -6.02 8.48 15.44
N PRO A 63 -5.50 9.72 15.49
CA PRO A 63 -5.18 10.48 14.29
C PRO A 63 -4.32 9.65 13.33
N ALA A 64 -4.82 9.48 12.10
CA ALA A 64 -4.14 8.73 11.06
C ALA A 64 -2.77 9.35 10.78
N GLN A 65 -1.73 8.53 10.85
CA GLN A 65 -0.42 8.89 10.29
C GLN A 65 -0.62 9.21 8.79
N PRO A 66 0.02 10.27 8.25
CA PRO A 66 -0.23 10.71 6.89
C PRO A 66 0.04 9.57 5.90
N ALA A 67 -0.95 9.31 5.05
CA ALA A 67 -0.89 8.35 3.96
C ALA A 67 0.08 8.83 2.87
N GLY A 68 1.37 8.70 3.13
CA GLY A 68 2.47 9.02 2.21
C GLY A 68 3.41 7.83 1.90
N ALA A 69 3.08 6.62 2.35
CA ALA A 69 3.96 5.45 2.24
C ALA A 69 3.39 4.34 1.34
N TRP A 70 2.65 4.69 0.28
CA TRP A 70 2.52 3.81 -0.87
C TRP A 70 3.75 4.04 -1.78
N SER A 71 4.92 3.57 -1.35
CA SER A 71 6.03 3.36 -2.28
C SER A 71 5.65 2.22 -3.20
N GLN A 72 5.22 2.55 -4.42
CA GLN A 72 5.32 1.62 -5.54
C GLN A 72 6.79 1.15 -5.63
N PRO A 73 7.11 -0.13 -5.88
CA PRO A 73 8.43 -0.44 -6.37
C PRO A 73 8.54 0.22 -7.75
N ALA A 74 9.41 1.22 -7.86
CA ALA A 74 9.73 1.85 -9.13
C ALA A 74 10.30 0.77 -10.05
N ASN A 75 9.44 0.24 -10.91
CA ASN A 75 9.83 -0.53 -12.08
C ASN A 75 10.42 0.49 -13.07
N ALA A 76 11.65 0.94 -12.79
CA ALA A 76 12.41 1.80 -13.68
C ALA A 76 13.15 0.90 -14.67
N SER A 77 12.57 0.79 -15.87
CA SER A 77 13.22 0.27 -17.07
C SER A 77 14.62 0.92 -17.25
N PRO A 78 15.61 0.18 -17.80
CA PRO A 78 16.95 0.73 -18.03
C PRO A 78 16.89 1.86 -19.08
N PRO A 79 17.66 2.95 -18.93
CA PRO A 79 17.72 3.98 -19.95
C PRO A 79 18.43 3.44 -21.20
N SER A 80 17.68 3.44 -22.29
CA SER A 80 18.12 3.22 -23.67
C SER A 80 19.23 4.20 -24.04
N GLY A 81 20.44 3.69 -24.28
CA GLY A 81 21.56 4.46 -24.82
C GLY A 81 21.31 4.83 -26.29
N GLY A 82 21.03 6.11 -26.53
CA GLY A 82 20.92 6.71 -27.86
C GLY A 82 22.18 7.49 -28.21
N THR A 83 22.87 7.02 -29.24
CA THR A 83 24.07 7.58 -29.89
C THR A 83 23.79 8.91 -30.59
N SER A 84 24.66 9.92 -30.47
CA SER A 84 25.11 10.79 -31.59
C SER A 84 26.06 11.92 -31.16
N THR A 85 27.31 11.80 -31.61
CA THR A 85 28.31 12.85 -31.95
C THR A 85 27.76 13.74 -33.11
N PRO A 86 28.32 14.92 -33.53
CA PRO A 86 29.73 15.31 -33.40
C PRO A 86 30.12 16.82 -33.31
N SER A 87 31.43 17.04 -33.14
CA SER A 87 32.30 18.07 -33.76
C SER A 87 32.08 19.57 -33.47
N SER A 88 33.08 20.23 -32.86
CA SER A 88 34.03 21.11 -33.59
C SER A 88 35.04 21.84 -32.67
N ARG A 89 36.32 21.50 -32.85
CA ARG A 89 37.55 22.33 -32.96
C ARG A 89 37.47 23.83 -32.56
N LYS A 90 38.38 24.32 -31.67
CA LYS A 90 39.58 25.15 -32.00
C LYS A 90 40.33 25.76 -30.77
N THR A 91 41.67 25.62 -30.77
CA THR A 91 42.77 26.54 -30.29
C THR A 91 42.79 27.02 -28.83
N ALA A 92 43.89 27.28 -28.14
CA ALA A 92 45.35 27.02 -28.16
C ALA A 92 45.89 27.64 -26.84
N HIS A 93 47.22 27.69 -26.65
CA HIS A 93 48.02 28.42 -25.65
C HIS A 93 48.53 27.56 -24.46
N THR A 94 49.75 27.00 -24.48
CA THR A 94 51.12 27.55 -24.25
C THR A 94 51.59 27.38 -22.79
N GLY A 95 52.76 26.71 -22.60
CA GLY A 95 53.64 26.78 -21.40
C GLY A 95 53.55 25.57 -20.44
N SER A 96 54.44 24.56 -20.44
CA SER A 96 55.87 24.48 -20.01
C SER A 96 56.07 24.50 -18.47
N PRO A 97 57.17 23.96 -17.87
CA PRO A 97 57.53 22.53 -17.68
C PRO A 97 57.93 22.20 -16.19
N CYS A 98 58.68 21.09 -15.97
CA CYS A 98 59.32 20.57 -14.72
C CYS A 98 58.45 19.57 -13.93
N ALA A 99 58.89 18.43 -13.36
CA ALA A 99 60.17 17.74 -13.08
C ALA A 99 59.83 16.22 -13.02
N GLY A 100 60.71 15.22 -13.05
CA GLY A 100 62.15 15.06 -12.89
C GLY A 100 62.50 13.59 -13.11
#